data_AF-A0A0G0XW60-F1
#
_entry.id   AF-A0A0G0XW60-F1
#
_cell.length_a   1.000
_cell.length_b   1.000
_cell.length_c   1.000
_cell.angle_alpha   90.00
_cell.angle_beta   90.00
_cell.angle_gamma   90.00
#
_symmetry.space_group_name_H-M   'P 1'
#
loop_
_entity.id
_entity.type
_entity.pdbx_description
1 polymer ?
#
loop_
_entity_poly.entity_id
_entity_poly.type
_entity_poly.pdbx_seq_one_letter_code
_entity_poly.pdbx_strand_id
1 'polypeptide(L)'
;MKNSSKLIVLLLTLPVFFIGYQVCTSTPSNSNKEKRTGTSDTLTESEAQVIAEQTCIKGGGAVSNPSYNSGTKTWWYDANLNTTHEGCNPACVVSEATKTAEINWRCTGLQEGF
;
A
#
# COMPACT_ATOMS: atom_id res chain seq x y z
N MET A 1 -35.85 -32.25 36.89
CA MET A 1 -35.99 -31.04 36.04
C MET A 1 -35.92 -29.81 36.94
N LYS A 2 -34.76 -29.16 36.96
CA LYS A 2 -34.43 -27.87 37.60
C LYS A 2 -33.92 -27.03 36.41
N ASN A 3 -34.20 -25.76 36.19
CA ASN A 3 -34.37 -24.62 37.09
C ASN A 3 -34.76 -23.41 36.20
N SER A 4 -35.82 -22.71 36.56
CA SER A 4 -36.16 -21.39 36.03
C SER A 4 -35.22 -20.32 36.59
N SER A 5 -34.85 -19.32 35.80
CA SER A 5 -34.75 -17.89 36.18
C SER A 5 -34.04 -17.09 35.06
N LYS A 6 -34.80 -16.34 34.26
CA LYS A 6 -35.03 -14.89 34.39
C LYS A 6 -33.82 -14.03 33.94
N LEU A 7 -33.91 -13.62 32.68
CA LEU A 7 -33.83 -12.23 32.22
C LEU A 7 -32.77 -11.35 32.93
N ILE A 8 -31.52 -11.42 32.46
CA ILE A 8 -30.51 -10.41 32.81
C ILE A 8 -30.74 -9.20 31.92
N VAL A 9 -31.30 -8.16 32.53
CA VAL A 9 -31.41 -6.81 32.00
C VAL A 9 -29.99 -6.27 31.80
N LEU A 10 -29.53 -6.22 30.55
CA LEU A 10 -28.27 -5.59 30.19
C LEU A 10 -28.48 -4.07 30.24
N LEU A 11 -28.17 -3.47 31.39
CA LEU A 11 -28.20 -2.04 31.63
C LEU A 11 -27.19 -1.32 30.73
N LEU A 12 -27.72 -0.47 29.87
CA LEU A 12 -27.02 0.57 29.14
C LEU A 12 -26.42 1.59 30.12
N THR A 13 -25.10 1.75 30.12
CA THR A 13 -24.46 2.99 30.59
C THR A 13 -23.35 3.40 29.62
N LEU A 14 -23.72 4.24 28.65
CA LEU A 14 -22.78 4.98 27.81
C LEU A 14 -22.20 6.16 28.62
N PRO A 15 -20.88 6.26 28.84
CA PRO A 15 -20.29 7.50 29.32
C PRO A 15 -20.15 8.49 28.14
N VAL A 16 -21.17 9.33 28.04
CA VAL A 16 -21.12 10.79 27.92
C VAL A 16 -19.84 11.40 27.32
N PHE A 17 -19.99 11.96 26.12
CA PHE A 17 -19.37 13.18 25.60
C PHE A 17 -18.19 13.77 26.39
N PHE A 18 -16.96 13.52 25.94
CA PHE A 18 -15.85 14.46 26.14
C PHE A 18 -15.93 15.55 25.06
N ILE A 19 -16.81 16.53 25.26
CA ILE A 19 -16.74 17.80 24.55
C ILE A 19 -15.70 18.67 25.25
N GLY A 20 -14.61 18.93 24.53
CA GLY A 20 -13.91 20.22 24.51
C GLY A 20 -12.99 20.53 25.68
N TYR A 21 -11.69 20.54 25.42
CA TYR A 21 -10.92 21.80 25.45
C TYR A 21 -9.82 21.71 24.38
N GLN A 22 -10.03 22.44 23.29
CA GLN A 22 -8.97 22.71 22.32
C GLN A 22 -8.01 23.70 22.98
N VAL A 23 -6.91 23.19 23.52
CA VAL A 23 -5.78 24.04 23.91
C VAL A 23 -5.09 24.46 22.61
N CYS A 24 -5.41 25.66 22.13
CA CYS A 24 -4.61 26.32 21.10
C CYS A 24 -3.31 26.81 21.75
N THR A 25 -2.31 25.94 21.93
CA THR A 25 -0.94 26.42 22.12
C THR A 25 -0.46 26.90 20.76
N SER A 26 -0.49 28.20 20.51
CA SER A 26 0.25 28.81 19.42
C SER A 26 1.73 28.64 19.70
N THR A 27 2.32 27.55 19.21
CA THR A 27 3.76 27.37 19.18
C THR A 27 4.34 28.55 18.40
N PRO A 28 5.30 29.32 18.95
CA PRO A 28 6.03 30.29 18.16
C PRO A 28 6.75 29.55 17.04
N SER A 29 6.34 29.85 15.80
CA SER A 29 7.03 29.41 14.59
C SER A 29 8.41 30.07 14.57
N ASN A 30 9.36 29.44 15.27
CA ASN A 30 10.76 29.75 15.09
C ASN A 30 11.09 29.28 13.66
N SER A 31 11.17 30.25 12.77
CA SER A 31 11.56 30.09 11.38
C SER A 31 13.05 29.81 11.33
N ASN A 32 13.45 28.67 11.90
CA ASN A 32 14.61 27.97 11.41
C ASN A 32 14.25 27.56 9.99
N LYS A 33 14.77 28.36 9.06
CA LYS A 33 14.80 28.13 7.63
C LYS A 33 15.60 26.85 7.42
N GLU A 34 14.96 25.72 7.66
CA GLU A 34 15.46 24.42 7.29
C GLU A 34 15.59 24.48 5.78
N LYS A 35 16.84 24.56 5.35
CA LYS A 35 17.27 24.41 3.98
C LYS A 35 16.73 23.04 3.57
N ARG A 36 15.53 23.00 3.00
CA ARG A 36 15.05 21.86 2.21
C ARG A 36 16.01 21.76 1.04
N THR A 37 17.15 21.11 1.27
CA THR A 37 17.78 20.30 0.25
C THR A 37 16.70 19.29 -0.11
N GLY A 38 15.92 19.63 -1.13
CA GLY A 38 15.03 18.70 -1.79
C GLY A 38 15.89 17.64 -2.44
N THR A 39 16.39 16.72 -1.63
CA THR A 39 16.74 15.39 -2.10
C THR A 39 15.40 14.83 -2.51
N SER A 40 15.15 14.84 -3.82
CA SER A 40 14.11 13.99 -4.39
C SER A 40 14.46 12.58 -3.93
N ASP A 41 13.80 12.09 -2.88
CA ASP A 41 13.99 10.76 -2.28
C ASP A 41 13.59 9.70 -3.31
N THR A 42 14.52 9.51 -4.24
CA THR A 42 14.44 8.59 -5.37
C THR A 42 14.44 7.21 -4.76
N LEU A 43 13.44 6.40 -5.12
CA LEU A 43 13.32 5.05 -4.58
C LEU A 43 14.45 4.19 -5.15
N THR A 44 15.26 3.62 -4.29
CA THR A 44 16.27 2.66 -4.74
C THR A 44 15.61 1.37 -5.20
N GLU A 45 16.31 0.60 -6.04
CA GLU A 45 15.86 -0.72 -6.48
C GLU A 45 15.55 -1.65 -5.30
N SER A 46 16.40 -1.65 -4.25
CA SER A 46 16.24 -2.51 -3.07
C SER A 46 14.98 -2.16 -2.28
N GLU A 47 14.72 -0.86 -2.06
CA GLU A 47 13.49 -0.42 -1.41
C GLU A 47 12.24 -0.75 -2.23
N ALA A 48 12.32 -0.56 -3.56
CA ALA A 48 11.24 -0.92 -4.47
C ALA A 48 10.98 -2.43 -4.47
N GLN A 49 12.04 -3.25 -4.43
CA GLN A 49 11.93 -4.70 -4.37
C GLN A 49 11.20 -5.13 -3.09
N VAL A 50 11.54 -4.57 -1.93
CA VAL A 50 10.82 -4.89 -0.68
C VAL A 50 9.33 -4.58 -0.78
N ILE A 51 8.96 -3.43 -1.36
CA ILE A 51 7.55 -3.05 -1.57
C ILE A 51 6.86 -4.03 -2.53
N ALA A 52 7.55 -4.41 -3.61
CA ALA A 52 7.04 -5.34 -4.60
C ALA A 52 6.82 -6.74 -4.01
N GLU A 53 7.76 -7.25 -3.22
CA GLU A 53 7.69 -8.57 -2.58
C GLU A 53 6.54 -8.65 -1.57
N GLN A 54 6.30 -7.58 -0.82
CA GLN A 54 5.20 -7.50 0.15
C GLN A 54 3.81 -7.49 -0.50
N THR A 55 3.70 -6.97 -1.73
CA THR A 55 2.39 -6.66 -2.35
C THR A 55 2.04 -7.61 -3.49
N CYS A 56 3.02 -7.96 -4.32
CA CYS A 56 2.82 -8.64 -5.60
C CYS A 56 3.22 -10.12 -5.58
N ILE A 57 3.50 -10.69 -4.41
CA ILE A 57 3.85 -12.10 -4.27
C ILE A 57 2.73 -12.83 -3.53
N LYS A 58 2.31 -13.95 -4.09
CA LYS A 58 1.44 -14.91 -3.41
C LYS A 58 2.15 -16.26 -3.37
N GLY A 59 2.23 -16.87 -2.19
CA GLY A 59 2.79 -18.23 -2.03
C GLY A 59 4.32 -18.34 -1.88
N GLY A 60 5.00 -17.26 -1.46
CA GLY A 60 6.38 -17.34 -0.97
C GLY A 60 7.50 -17.30 -2.03
N GLY A 61 7.20 -16.78 -3.23
CA GLY A 61 8.22 -16.50 -4.24
C GLY A 61 9.03 -15.23 -3.97
N ALA A 62 9.85 -14.82 -4.95
CA ALA A 62 10.49 -13.50 -5.04
C ALA A 62 10.12 -12.84 -6.37
N VAL A 63 10.14 -11.51 -6.42
CA VAL A 63 10.03 -10.78 -7.69
C VAL A 63 11.35 -10.90 -8.47
N SER A 64 11.32 -10.70 -9.79
CA SER A 64 12.51 -10.81 -10.63
C SER A 64 12.51 -9.78 -11.77
N ASN A 65 13.62 -9.70 -12.51
CA ASN A 65 13.77 -8.82 -13.68
C ASN A 65 13.48 -7.34 -13.39
N PRO A 66 14.24 -6.70 -12.47
CA PRO A 66 14.07 -5.30 -12.14
C PRO A 66 14.29 -4.40 -13.37
N SER A 67 13.38 -3.46 -13.59
CA SER A 67 13.49 -2.46 -14.65
C SER A 67 12.95 -1.12 -14.18
N TYR A 68 13.74 -0.06 -14.33
CA TYR A 68 13.33 1.28 -13.96
C TYR A 68 12.85 2.07 -15.18
N ASN A 69 11.62 2.61 -15.09
CA ASN A 69 11.11 3.58 -16.05
C ASN A 69 11.29 4.99 -15.50
N SER A 70 12.28 5.72 -16.05
CA SER A 70 12.61 7.07 -15.63
C SER A 70 11.58 8.13 -16.02
N GLY A 71 10.75 7.86 -17.04
CA GLY A 71 9.70 8.74 -17.51
C GLY A 71 8.49 8.75 -16.56
N THR A 72 8.12 7.58 -16.02
CA THR A 72 7.01 7.44 -15.07
C THR A 72 7.47 7.38 -13.61
N LYS A 73 8.78 7.31 -13.34
CA LYS A 73 9.35 7.15 -11.99
C LYS A 73 8.78 5.90 -11.31
N THR A 74 8.89 4.78 -12.00
CA THR A 74 8.37 3.49 -11.53
C THR A 74 9.39 2.37 -11.71
N TRP A 75 9.48 1.49 -10.72
CA TRP A 75 10.17 0.21 -10.83
C TRP A 75 9.20 -0.88 -11.27
N TRP A 76 9.66 -1.75 -12.16
CA TRP A 76 8.90 -2.86 -12.71
C TRP A 76 9.63 -4.16 -12.39
N TYR A 77 8.87 -5.17 -11.99
CA TYR A 77 9.35 -6.52 -11.77
C TYR A 77 8.37 -7.51 -12.36
N ASP A 78 8.82 -8.71 -12.69
CA ASP A 78 7.92 -9.83 -12.96
C ASP A 78 7.29 -10.29 -11.64
N ALA A 79 5.95 -10.37 -11.62
CA ALA A 79 5.20 -10.77 -10.43
C ALA A 79 4.94 -12.28 -10.41
N ASN A 80 5.02 -12.88 -9.22
CA ASN A 80 4.69 -14.28 -9.02
C ASN A 80 3.39 -14.41 -8.22
N LEU A 81 2.27 -14.57 -8.93
CA LEU A 81 0.92 -14.54 -8.35
C LEU A 81 0.28 -15.92 -8.17
N ASN A 82 0.95 -17.00 -8.61
CA ASN A 82 0.36 -18.36 -8.71
C ASN A 82 -0.98 -18.40 -9.48
N THR A 83 -1.19 -17.44 -10.40
CA THR A 83 -2.37 -17.34 -11.25
C THR A 83 -1.93 -17.02 -12.66
N THR A 84 -2.57 -17.63 -13.66
CA THR A 84 -2.26 -17.45 -15.08
C THR A 84 -3.44 -16.84 -15.81
N HIS A 85 -3.16 -15.84 -16.66
CA HIS A 85 -4.11 -15.27 -17.62
C HIS A 85 -3.56 -15.56 -19.02
N GLU A 86 -4.37 -16.18 -19.88
CA GLU A 86 -3.93 -16.56 -21.22
C GLU A 86 -3.45 -15.34 -22.01
N GLY A 87 -2.27 -15.46 -22.63
CA GLY A 87 -1.66 -14.36 -23.38
C GLY A 87 -1.15 -13.19 -22.52
N CYS A 88 -1.15 -13.27 -21.19
CA CYS A 88 -0.70 -12.19 -20.31
C CYS A 88 0.40 -12.63 -19.35
N ASN A 89 1.35 -11.72 -19.09
CA ASN A 89 2.37 -11.90 -18.07
C ASN A 89 2.24 -10.80 -16.99
N PRO A 90 2.02 -11.14 -15.71
CA PRO A 90 1.87 -10.14 -14.66
C PRO A 90 3.21 -9.47 -14.34
N ALA A 91 3.15 -8.16 -14.10
CA ALA A 91 4.24 -7.35 -13.58
C ALA A 91 3.81 -6.66 -12.29
N CYS A 92 4.76 -6.43 -11.38
CA CYS A 92 4.59 -5.56 -10.24
C CYS A 92 5.19 -4.20 -10.55
N VAL A 93 4.40 -3.14 -10.43
CA VAL A 93 4.82 -1.78 -10.69
C VAL A 93 4.84 -1.02 -9.37
N VAL A 94 6.00 -0.51 -8.98
CA VAL A 94 6.21 0.27 -7.76
C VAL A 94 6.41 1.74 -8.14
N SER A 95 5.57 2.61 -7.60
CA SER A 95 5.63 4.06 -7.82
C SER A 95 6.58 4.74 -6.86
N GLU A 96 7.51 5.55 -7.36
CA GLU A 96 8.39 6.36 -6.51
C GLU A 96 7.61 7.42 -5.72
N ALA A 97 6.54 7.97 -6.31
CA ALA A 97 5.80 9.08 -5.75
C ALA A 97 4.91 8.66 -4.57
N THR A 98 4.30 7.48 -4.67
CA THR A 98 3.36 6.96 -3.66
C THR A 98 3.98 5.88 -2.79
N LYS A 99 5.11 5.31 -3.19
CA LYS A 99 5.76 4.17 -2.52
C LYS A 99 4.81 2.97 -2.39
N THR A 100 3.95 2.78 -3.38
CA THR A 100 2.97 1.67 -3.46
C THR A 100 3.24 0.79 -4.66
N ALA A 101 2.85 -0.48 -4.55
CA ALA A 101 2.93 -1.47 -5.62
C ALA A 101 1.54 -1.82 -6.17
N GLU A 102 1.47 -2.03 -7.49
CA GLU A 102 0.26 -2.46 -8.19
C GLU A 102 0.59 -3.57 -9.21
N ILE A 103 -0.37 -4.48 -9.44
CA ILE A 103 -0.23 -5.53 -10.45
C ILE A 103 -0.66 -4.99 -11.81
N ASN A 104 0.23 -5.08 -12.80
CA ASN A 104 -0.03 -4.74 -14.19
C ASN A 104 0.06 -5.97 -15.09
N TRP A 105 -1.02 -6.32 -15.78
CA TRP A 105 -1.03 -7.45 -16.72
C TRP A 105 -0.61 -6.99 -18.11
N ARG A 106 0.58 -7.41 -18.53
CA ARG A 106 1.09 -7.16 -19.89
C ARG A 106 0.59 -8.26 -20.82
N CYS A 107 -0.55 -8.01 -21.44
CA CYS A 107 -1.18 -8.94 -22.38
C CYS A 107 -0.66 -8.72 -23.80
N THR A 108 -0.29 -9.79 -24.49
CA THR A 108 -0.18 -9.74 -25.96
C THR A 108 -1.60 -9.75 -26.50
N GLY A 109 -1.99 -8.70 -27.23
CA GLY A 109 -3.29 -8.65 -27.86
C GLY A 109 -3.49 -9.91 -28.70
N LEU A 110 -4.61 -10.61 -28.46
CA LEU A 110 -5.08 -11.68 -29.31
C LEU A 110 -5.04 -11.14 -30.75
N GLN A 111 -4.16 -11.66 -31.59
CA GLN A 111 -4.28 -11.43 -33.03
C GLN A 111 -5.54 -12.17 -33.45
N GLU A 112 -6.70 -11.49 -33.44
CA GLU A 112 -7.84 -11.98 -34.22
C GLU A 112 -7.35 -12.01 -35.67
N GLY A 113 -7.27 -13.24 -36.20
CA GLY A 113 -6.60 -13.55 -37.46
C GLY A 113 -7.10 -12.71 -38.64
N PHE A 114 -6.13 -12.33 -39.48
CA PHE A 114 -6.36 -11.97 -40.88
C PHE A 114 -7.01 -13.12 -41.66
#